data_AF-A0A6M4PTL8-F1
#
_entry.id   AF-A0A6M4PTL8-F1
#
_cell.length_a   1.000
_cell.length_b   1.000
_cell.length_c   1.000
_cell.angle_alpha   90.00
_cell.angle_beta   90.00
_cell.angle_gamma   90.00
#
_symmetry.space_group_name_H-M   'P 1'
#
loop_
_entity.id
_entity.type
_entity.pdbx_description
1 polymer ?
#
loop_
_entity_poly.entity_id
_entity_poly.type
_entity_poly.pdbx_seq_one_letter_code
_entity_poly.pdbx_strand_id
1 'polypeptide(L)'
;MIRSAVDRRRRRRKAALLVVLAMLVAAFGTTAFAASLPTGTATTARLAVHSAKADAADASLPCDIYAAGGTPCVTAHSTTRALLASYNGPLYQIQRSSDHSYRDIGVLSAGGYADGASQVSFCSGTSCTITKIYDQTTKHNDLPISWGGYWKGPGPNGADVGADAMALPVTAGGHQVFGVKVKPGVGYRIDHANGVATGSQPEGIYMVTSSDYTNQWCCFDYGSGENSHTDTGNATMNAIYWGNACWFGGCTGSGPWVEADLENGMYHTNTGSNKDPGNTGVHYPFVSAWLKNNGTSNFTLKYGNGAGGGLTTTFSGPLPNGYSPMKLDSSVLLGTGGDNSVSGSGEFFEGAMTAGYPSDATENAVQAAITAAGYGTAGGTKTGALRAVGAGRCLEATGSSTTAGTQTQIRDCTGAANQTWSQTNARELTVYSGSSRLCLDASGQGTSPGTKVITWSCNGQSNQQWNVNADGTVTSAQSGLCLDVTGAATANGTPVQLWTCNGQSNQRWSLN
;
A
#
# COMPACT_ATOMS: atom_id res chain seq x y z
N MET A 1 7.08 12.24 -79.47
CA MET A 1 5.66 12.60 -79.70
C MET A 1 5.14 13.16 -78.38
N ILE A 2 5.31 14.46 -78.07
CA ILE A 2 4.46 15.63 -78.35
C ILE A 2 2.99 15.47 -77.94
N ARG A 3 2.54 16.46 -77.10
CA ARG A 3 1.19 16.89 -76.65
C ARG A 3 0.75 16.29 -75.32
N SER A 4 0.23 17.03 -74.33
CA SER A 4 0.00 18.47 -74.05
C SER A 4 -0.53 18.48 -72.59
N ALA A 5 0.04 19.17 -71.60
CA ALA A 5 -0.19 20.56 -71.19
C ALA A 5 -1.68 20.99 -71.06
N VAL A 6 -1.96 21.67 -69.93
CA VAL A 6 -3.22 22.25 -69.39
C VAL A 6 -4.02 21.22 -68.56
N ASP A 7 -4.00 21.27 -67.22
CA ASP A 7 -4.58 22.39 -66.49
C ASP A 7 -3.87 22.72 -65.16
N ARG A 8 -3.32 23.93 -65.10
CA ARG A 8 -2.82 24.60 -63.89
C ARG A 8 -4.02 25.27 -63.24
N ARG A 9 -4.46 24.80 -62.07
CA ARG A 9 -5.06 25.61 -60.97
C ARG A 9 -5.70 24.67 -59.95
N ARG A 10 -4.99 24.27 -58.88
CA ARG A 10 -5.59 24.07 -57.54
C ARG A 10 -4.68 23.59 -56.41
N ARG A 11 -3.37 23.43 -56.61
CA ARG A 11 -2.48 23.01 -55.50
C ARG A 11 -1.23 23.88 -55.41
N ARG A 12 -1.42 25.13 -54.97
CA ARG A 12 -0.38 25.98 -54.38
C ARG A 12 -0.90 26.46 -53.04
N ARG A 13 0.01 26.49 -52.05
CA ARG A 13 -0.08 26.96 -50.65
C ARG A 13 -0.37 25.83 -49.67
N LYS A 14 0.47 25.45 -48.68
CA LYS A 14 1.76 25.90 -48.07
C LYS A 14 2.21 24.67 -47.22
N ALA A 15 3.40 24.05 -47.32
CA ALA A 15 4.75 24.44 -46.85
C ALA A 15 4.76 25.10 -45.45
N ALA A 16 5.64 24.86 -44.49
CA ALA A 16 6.69 23.90 -44.16
C ALA A 16 7.27 24.40 -42.80
N LEU A 17 7.74 23.49 -41.95
CA LEU A 17 8.85 23.61 -40.98
C LEU A 17 8.88 24.75 -39.92
N LEU A 18 9.04 24.35 -38.64
CA LEU A 18 9.34 25.25 -37.50
C LEU A 18 10.55 24.70 -36.71
N VAL A 19 11.61 25.50 -36.58
CA VAL A 19 12.78 25.28 -35.71
C VAL A 19 13.19 26.63 -35.09
N VAL A 20 13.11 26.71 -33.75
CA VAL A 20 13.99 27.34 -32.73
C VAL A 20 14.53 28.78 -32.93
N LEU A 21 14.21 29.72 -32.01
CA LEU A 21 15.10 30.31 -30.97
C LEU A 21 14.56 31.65 -30.39
N ALA A 22 14.99 31.96 -29.16
CA ALA A 22 14.50 32.97 -28.22
C ALA A 22 15.21 34.35 -28.23
N MET A 23 14.65 35.26 -27.39
CA MET A 23 15.27 36.38 -26.61
C MET A 23 14.96 37.86 -26.96
N LEU A 24 14.25 38.51 -26.01
CA LEU A 24 14.53 39.77 -25.26
C LEU A 24 14.47 41.20 -25.90
N VAL A 25 13.89 42.08 -25.06
CA VAL A 25 14.12 43.54 -24.83
C VAL A 25 13.04 44.56 -25.29
N ALA A 26 12.29 44.99 -24.27
CA ALA A 26 11.89 46.34 -23.83
C ALA A 26 11.67 47.55 -24.79
N ALA A 27 10.59 48.28 -24.45
CA ALA A 27 10.49 49.74 -24.21
C ALA A 27 9.67 50.61 -25.19
N PHE A 28 9.01 51.59 -24.57
CA PHE A 28 8.23 52.74 -25.10
C PHE A 28 6.84 52.42 -25.67
N GLY A 29 5.77 53.16 -25.38
CA GLY A 29 5.59 54.43 -24.69
C GLY A 29 4.24 55.00 -25.14
N THR A 30 3.34 55.23 -24.17
CA THR A 30 2.23 56.21 -24.13
C THR A 30 1.62 56.76 -25.43
N THR A 31 0.29 56.63 -25.55
CA THR A 31 -0.59 57.79 -25.83
C THR A 31 -1.94 57.59 -25.15
N ALA A 32 -2.36 58.62 -24.42
CA ALA A 32 -3.65 58.72 -23.74
C ALA A 32 -4.68 59.42 -24.65
N PHE A 33 -5.95 59.03 -24.55
CA PHE A 33 -7.07 59.91 -24.83
C PHE A 33 -8.15 59.69 -23.77
N ALA A 34 -8.49 60.78 -23.08
CA ALA A 34 -9.48 60.85 -22.03
C ALA A 34 -10.88 61.10 -22.60
N ALA A 35 -11.89 60.48 -22.00
CA ALA A 35 -13.25 61.00 -22.02
C ALA A 35 -13.95 60.66 -20.70
N SER A 36 -14.59 61.69 -20.16
CA SER A 36 -15.16 61.90 -18.83
C SER A 36 -16.34 61.00 -18.44
N LEU A 37 -16.34 60.58 -17.17
CA LEU A 37 -17.47 60.03 -16.40
C LEU A 37 -18.44 61.13 -15.92
N PRO A 38 -19.73 60.83 -15.70
CA PRO A 38 -20.52 61.48 -14.67
C PRO A 38 -20.50 60.68 -13.36
N THR A 39 -20.61 61.45 -12.28
CA THR A 39 -20.59 61.11 -10.86
C THR A 39 -21.74 60.18 -10.43
N GLY A 40 -21.44 59.18 -9.60
CA GLY A 40 -22.45 58.38 -8.88
C GLY A 40 -21.84 57.47 -7.82
N THR A 41 -21.88 57.95 -6.57
CA THR A 41 -21.84 57.22 -5.28
C THR A 41 -21.01 55.93 -5.17
N ALA A 42 -19.91 56.04 -4.42
CA ALA A 42 -19.12 54.91 -3.96
C ALA A 42 -19.87 54.08 -2.91
N THR A 43 -20.36 52.90 -3.31
CA THR A 43 -20.56 51.77 -2.39
C THR A 43 -19.34 50.87 -2.48
N THR A 44 -18.55 50.83 -1.41
CA THR A 44 -17.46 49.88 -1.22
C THR A 44 -18.04 48.48 -1.04
N ALA A 45 -18.33 47.79 -2.14
CA ALA A 45 -18.51 46.35 -2.12
C ALA A 45 -17.13 45.73 -1.79
N ARG A 46 -16.94 45.30 -0.54
CA ARG A 46 -15.88 44.36 -0.19
C ARG A 46 -16.07 43.14 -1.07
N LEU A 47 -15.17 42.92 -2.05
CA LEU A 47 -14.99 41.58 -2.60
C LEU A 47 -14.48 40.71 -1.44
N ALA A 48 -15.41 40.03 -0.78
CA ALA A 48 -15.08 38.83 -0.06
C ALA A 48 -14.58 37.85 -1.11
N VAL A 49 -13.26 37.66 -1.17
CA VAL A 49 -12.67 36.45 -1.74
C VAL A 49 -13.18 35.32 -0.85
N HIS A 50 -14.36 34.81 -1.19
CA HIS A 50 -14.73 33.48 -0.77
C HIS A 50 -13.74 32.61 -1.52
N SER A 51 -12.71 32.14 -0.81
CA SER A 51 -12.09 30.86 -1.13
C SER A 51 -13.24 29.87 -1.09
N ALA A 52 -13.89 29.67 -2.23
CA ALA A 52 -14.70 28.50 -2.46
C ALA A 52 -13.74 27.36 -2.15
N LYS A 53 -13.98 26.64 -1.05
CA LYS A 53 -13.54 25.26 -0.96
C LYS A 53 -14.00 24.66 -2.29
N ALA A 54 -13.07 24.14 -3.06
CA ALA A 54 -13.45 23.26 -4.15
C ALA A 54 -14.36 22.22 -3.50
N ASP A 55 -15.65 22.25 -3.82
CA ASP A 55 -16.52 21.13 -3.54
C ASP A 55 -15.82 19.92 -4.16
N ALA A 56 -15.69 18.86 -3.38
CA ALA A 56 -15.12 17.60 -3.83
C ALA A 56 -15.94 17.14 -5.05
N ALA A 57 -15.45 17.43 -6.24
CA ALA A 57 -15.86 16.69 -7.41
C ALA A 57 -15.53 15.23 -7.12
N ASP A 58 -16.58 14.42 -6.99
CA ASP A 58 -16.61 12.97 -6.79
C ASP A 58 -15.36 12.31 -7.35
N ALA A 59 -14.36 12.04 -6.50
CA ALA A 59 -13.16 11.36 -6.94
C ALA A 59 -13.55 9.92 -7.24
N SER A 60 -13.54 9.52 -8.53
CA SER A 60 -13.87 8.16 -8.93
C SER A 60 -13.00 7.16 -8.15
N LEU A 61 -13.64 6.20 -7.50
CA LEU A 61 -12.97 5.16 -6.74
C LEU A 61 -12.64 3.96 -7.65
N PRO A 62 -11.81 3.00 -7.20
CA PRO A 62 -11.31 1.92 -8.04
C PRO A 62 -12.36 1.25 -8.94
N CYS A 63 -13.53 0.92 -8.41
CA CYS A 63 -14.56 0.22 -9.18
C CYS A 63 -15.35 1.14 -10.13
N ASP A 64 -15.45 2.43 -9.83
CA ASP A 64 -15.99 3.42 -10.78
C ASP A 64 -15.07 3.56 -11.99
N ILE A 65 -13.75 3.59 -11.74
CA ILE A 65 -12.71 3.65 -12.78
C ILE A 65 -12.73 2.40 -13.65
N TYR A 66 -12.82 1.22 -13.04
CA TYR A 66 -12.93 -0.05 -13.76
C TYR A 66 -14.19 -0.13 -14.62
N ALA A 67 -15.34 0.32 -14.10
CA ALA A 67 -16.58 0.40 -14.86
C ALA A 67 -16.45 1.35 -16.07
N ALA A 68 -15.86 2.54 -15.87
CA ALA A 68 -15.59 3.50 -16.95
C ALA A 68 -14.60 2.95 -17.99
N GLY A 69 -13.66 2.10 -17.57
CA GLY A 69 -12.70 1.39 -18.42
C GLY A 69 -13.27 0.20 -19.19
N GLY A 70 -14.55 -0.16 -18.99
CA GLY A 70 -15.21 -1.27 -19.66
C GLY A 70 -14.94 -2.65 -19.06
N THR A 71 -14.32 -2.71 -17.87
CA THR A 71 -14.04 -3.95 -17.15
C THR A 71 -14.52 -3.82 -15.70
N PRO A 72 -15.84 -3.82 -15.45
CA PRO A 72 -16.41 -3.49 -14.14
C PRO A 72 -16.01 -4.51 -13.06
N CYS A 73 -15.95 -4.04 -11.81
CA CYS A 73 -15.79 -4.92 -10.67
C CYS A 73 -16.95 -5.93 -10.58
N VAL A 74 -16.61 -7.19 -10.33
CA VAL A 74 -17.54 -8.28 -10.00
C VAL A 74 -17.50 -8.62 -8.52
N THR A 75 -16.43 -8.23 -7.83
CA THR A 75 -16.37 -8.17 -6.38
C THR A 75 -15.37 -7.10 -5.94
N ALA A 76 -15.63 -6.46 -4.81
CA ALA A 76 -14.84 -5.38 -4.25
C ALA A 76 -14.79 -5.47 -2.71
N HIS A 77 -13.62 -5.81 -2.16
CA HIS A 77 -13.42 -6.05 -0.73
C HIS A 77 -12.45 -5.04 -0.14
N SER A 78 -12.80 -4.47 1.02
CA SER A 78 -11.89 -3.62 1.78
C SER A 78 -12.37 -3.51 3.23
N THR A 79 -11.42 -3.47 4.17
CA THR A 79 -11.69 -3.14 5.57
C THR A 79 -11.30 -1.70 5.90
N THR A 80 -10.83 -0.93 4.92
CA THR A 80 -10.23 0.39 5.13
C THR A 80 -11.04 1.51 4.51
N ARG A 81 -11.68 1.31 3.36
CA ARG A 81 -12.50 2.33 2.68
C ARG A 81 -13.50 1.75 1.68
N ALA A 82 -14.41 2.59 1.21
CA ALA A 82 -15.19 2.30 0.02
C ALA A 82 -14.31 2.23 -1.24
N LEU A 83 -14.71 1.40 -2.20
CA LEU A 83 -14.13 1.22 -3.54
C LEU A 83 -15.08 1.68 -4.67
N LEU A 84 -16.29 2.13 -4.30
CA LEU A 84 -17.31 2.74 -5.15
C LEU A 84 -17.74 4.06 -4.50
N ALA A 85 -17.74 5.16 -5.25
CA ALA A 85 -18.03 6.50 -4.71
C ALA A 85 -19.41 6.58 -4.03
N SER A 86 -20.40 5.85 -4.54
CA SER A 86 -21.75 5.80 -3.97
C SER A 86 -21.92 4.83 -2.80
N TYR A 87 -20.90 4.05 -2.43
CA TYR A 87 -21.04 3.02 -1.40
C TYR A 87 -21.16 3.63 -0.01
N ASN A 88 -22.24 3.28 0.70
CA ASN A 88 -22.52 3.74 2.06
C ASN A 88 -22.88 2.59 3.01
N GLY A 89 -22.48 1.37 2.65
CA GLY A 89 -22.80 0.15 3.38
C GLY A 89 -21.71 -0.27 4.39
N PRO A 90 -21.88 -1.44 5.03
CA PRO A 90 -20.87 -2.04 5.88
C PRO A 90 -19.67 -2.54 5.06
N LEU A 91 -18.45 -2.33 5.54
CA LEU A 91 -17.22 -2.82 4.90
C LEU A 91 -16.86 -4.22 5.38
N TYR A 92 -17.03 -4.49 6.67
CA TYR A 92 -16.76 -5.80 7.28
C TYR A 92 -17.52 -5.96 8.60
N GLN A 93 -17.63 -7.20 9.06
CA GLN A 93 -18.27 -7.56 10.32
C GLN A 93 -17.23 -8.07 11.32
N ILE A 94 -17.29 -7.56 12.55
CA ILE A 94 -16.48 -8.02 13.68
C ILE A 94 -17.35 -8.70 14.74
N GLN A 95 -16.80 -9.74 15.38
CA GLN A 95 -17.38 -10.37 16.55
C GLN A 95 -16.51 -10.14 17.76
N ARG A 96 -17.12 -9.74 18.88
CA ARG A 96 -16.45 -9.49 20.14
C ARG A 96 -16.36 -10.76 20.99
N SER A 97 -15.17 -11.09 21.49
CA SER A 97 -14.94 -12.34 22.22
C SER A 97 -15.60 -12.40 23.59
N SER A 98 -15.82 -11.25 24.25
CA SER A 98 -16.37 -11.22 25.62
C SER A 98 -17.82 -11.69 25.73
N ASP A 99 -18.61 -11.46 24.68
CA ASP A 99 -20.07 -11.71 24.70
C ASP A 99 -20.63 -12.20 23.36
N HIS A 100 -19.76 -12.52 22.40
CA HIS A 100 -20.11 -12.99 21.06
C HIS A 100 -21.01 -12.03 20.25
N SER A 101 -21.11 -10.77 20.67
CA SER A 101 -21.86 -9.76 19.93
C SER A 101 -21.17 -9.41 18.61
N TYR A 102 -21.98 -9.10 17.60
CA TYR A 102 -21.52 -8.70 16.28
C TYR A 102 -21.68 -7.20 16.07
N ARG A 103 -20.82 -6.63 15.23
CA ARG A 103 -20.94 -5.26 14.74
C ARG A 103 -20.43 -5.18 13.31
N ASP A 104 -21.19 -4.52 12.46
CA ASP A 104 -20.71 -4.12 11.16
C ASP A 104 -19.99 -2.78 11.27
N ILE A 105 -18.82 -2.68 10.64
CA ILE A 105 -18.06 -1.44 10.50
C ILE A 105 -18.33 -0.87 9.11
N GLY A 106 -19.08 0.22 9.07
CA GLY A 106 -19.38 0.95 7.83
C GLY A 106 -18.38 2.05 7.53
N VAL A 107 -18.75 2.89 6.57
CA VAL A 107 -18.01 4.10 6.19
C VAL A 107 -18.48 5.33 6.98
N LEU A 108 -17.58 6.28 7.20
CA LEU A 108 -17.88 7.57 7.83
C LEU A 108 -18.81 8.45 6.97
N SER A 109 -18.76 8.28 5.66
CA SER A 109 -19.62 8.90 4.65
C SER A 109 -19.60 8.04 3.39
N ALA A 110 -20.58 8.20 2.50
CA ALA A 110 -20.59 7.51 1.21
C ALA A 110 -19.26 7.71 0.47
N GLY A 111 -18.68 6.64 -0.08
CA GLY A 111 -17.38 6.65 -0.75
C GLY A 111 -16.18 6.88 0.18
N GLY A 112 -16.40 6.95 1.49
CA GLY A 112 -15.40 7.34 2.48
C GLY A 112 -14.62 6.19 3.11
N TYR A 113 -13.97 6.50 4.22
CA TYR A 113 -13.13 5.58 4.99
C TYR A 113 -13.92 4.84 6.06
N ALA A 114 -13.42 3.69 6.50
CA ALA A 114 -14.01 2.90 7.58
C ALA A 114 -14.13 3.69 8.89
N ASP A 115 -15.20 3.47 9.65
CA ASP A 115 -15.36 4.00 11.01
C ASP A 115 -14.51 3.20 12.02
N GLY A 116 -13.20 3.43 12.01
CA GLY A 116 -12.27 2.81 12.93
C GLY A 116 -12.53 3.16 14.40
N ALA A 117 -13.13 4.31 14.69
CA ALA A 117 -13.47 4.71 16.06
C ALA A 117 -14.56 3.81 16.65
N SER A 118 -15.58 3.47 15.86
CA SER A 118 -16.60 2.50 16.29
C SER A 118 -16.00 1.12 16.55
N GLN A 119 -15.01 0.67 15.76
CA GLN A 119 -14.33 -0.59 16.04
C GLN A 119 -13.57 -0.54 17.37
N VAL A 120 -12.74 0.49 17.58
CA VAL A 120 -11.96 0.66 18.82
C VAL A 120 -12.87 0.65 20.04
N SER A 121 -13.99 1.38 19.97
CA SER A 121 -14.96 1.42 21.06
C SER A 121 -15.62 0.07 21.31
N PHE A 122 -15.95 -0.67 20.24
CA PHE A 122 -16.63 -1.97 20.36
C PHE A 122 -15.71 -3.04 20.97
N CYS A 123 -14.44 -3.05 20.56
CA CYS A 123 -13.43 -4.01 20.99
C CYS A 123 -12.74 -3.65 22.31
N SER A 124 -13.10 -2.52 22.94
CA SER A 124 -12.45 -2.08 24.18
C SER A 124 -12.57 -3.14 25.28
N GLY A 125 -11.42 -3.47 25.91
CA GLY A 125 -11.34 -4.42 27.01
C GLY A 125 -11.47 -5.90 26.62
N THR A 126 -11.43 -6.23 25.32
CA THR A 126 -11.52 -7.61 24.81
C THR A 126 -10.88 -7.74 23.43
N SER A 127 -10.93 -8.91 22.82
CA SER A 127 -10.50 -9.13 21.43
C SER A 127 -11.70 -9.13 20.49
N CYS A 128 -11.44 -8.80 19.22
CA CYS A 128 -12.42 -8.86 18.15
C CYS A 128 -11.85 -9.64 16.97
N THR A 129 -12.70 -10.41 16.32
CA THR A 129 -12.37 -11.17 15.12
C THR A 129 -13.14 -10.61 13.93
N ILE A 130 -12.47 -10.37 12.79
CA ILE A 130 -13.14 -10.08 11.52
C ILE A 130 -13.76 -11.37 11.02
N THR A 131 -15.08 -11.43 11.01
CA THR A 131 -15.86 -12.64 10.67
C THR A 131 -16.34 -12.66 9.23
N LYS A 132 -16.40 -11.50 8.59
CA LYS A 132 -16.79 -11.34 7.19
C LYS A 132 -16.23 -10.03 6.64
N ILE A 133 -15.80 -10.04 5.38
CA ILE A 133 -15.47 -8.84 4.60
C ILE A 133 -16.54 -8.71 3.51
N TYR A 134 -17.29 -7.61 3.50
CA TYR A 134 -18.41 -7.44 2.58
C TYR A 134 -17.92 -7.09 1.17
N ASP A 135 -18.61 -7.63 0.17
CA ASP A 135 -18.50 -7.18 -1.21
C ASP A 135 -19.35 -5.92 -1.40
N GLN A 136 -18.69 -4.84 -1.82
CA GLN A 136 -19.33 -3.54 -1.99
C GLN A 136 -20.14 -3.44 -3.29
N THR A 137 -19.98 -4.40 -4.21
CA THR A 137 -20.77 -4.45 -5.44
C THR A 137 -22.17 -4.99 -5.17
N THR A 138 -23.07 -4.85 -6.16
CA THR A 138 -24.40 -5.46 -6.12
C THR A 138 -24.40 -6.99 -6.18
N LYS A 139 -23.22 -7.62 -6.33
CA LYS A 139 -23.09 -9.08 -6.44
C LYS A 139 -23.10 -9.78 -5.09
N HIS A 140 -22.73 -9.07 -4.02
CA HIS A 140 -22.70 -9.59 -2.65
C HIS A 140 -21.86 -10.87 -2.53
N ASN A 141 -20.71 -10.90 -3.21
CA ASN A 141 -19.70 -11.94 -3.09
C ASN A 141 -18.90 -11.78 -1.79
N ASP A 142 -19.60 -11.63 -0.66
CA ASP A 142 -19.00 -11.42 0.66
C ASP A 142 -18.03 -12.56 1.02
N LEU A 143 -16.93 -12.23 1.68
CA LEU A 143 -15.93 -13.20 2.14
C LEU A 143 -16.14 -13.52 3.63
N PRO A 144 -16.89 -14.57 4.00
CA PRO A 144 -16.89 -15.12 5.36
C PRO A 144 -15.59 -15.86 5.64
N ILE A 145 -15.34 -16.20 6.92
CA ILE A 145 -14.26 -17.13 7.29
C ILE A 145 -14.43 -18.43 6.49
N SER A 146 -13.35 -18.88 5.85
CA SER A 146 -13.34 -20.10 5.04
C SER A 146 -13.72 -21.31 5.89
N TRP A 147 -14.55 -22.19 5.35
CA TRP A 147 -14.95 -23.43 6.00
C TRP A 147 -13.86 -24.52 5.95
N GLY A 148 -12.67 -24.20 5.40
CA GLY A 148 -11.53 -25.10 5.29
C GLY A 148 -11.56 -25.92 4.01
N GLY A 149 -10.54 -26.71 3.71
CA GLY A 149 -10.48 -27.48 2.47
C GLY A 149 -9.77 -28.82 2.60
N TYR A 150 -8.99 -29.18 1.58
CA TYR A 150 -8.06 -30.31 1.66
C TYR A 150 -7.13 -30.14 2.87
N TRP A 151 -6.46 -28.99 2.95
CA TRP A 151 -5.74 -28.58 4.16
C TRP A 151 -6.72 -28.01 5.18
N LYS A 152 -6.54 -28.42 6.44
CA LYS A 152 -7.39 -28.00 7.54
C LYS A 152 -6.82 -26.75 8.20
N GLY A 153 -7.67 -25.74 8.33
CA GLY A 153 -7.40 -24.58 9.16
C GLY A 153 -7.44 -24.93 10.65
N PRO A 154 -7.01 -24.00 11.52
CA PRO A 154 -6.95 -24.21 12.97
C PRO A 154 -8.31 -24.00 13.66
N GLY A 155 -9.35 -23.62 12.92
CA GLY A 155 -10.69 -23.38 13.41
C GLY A 155 -11.51 -24.68 13.60
N PRO A 156 -12.74 -24.54 14.12
CA PRO A 156 -13.63 -25.68 14.35
C PRO A 156 -13.88 -26.48 13.07
N ASN A 157 -13.87 -27.81 13.19
CA ASN A 157 -14.08 -28.75 12.07
C ASN A 157 -13.09 -28.57 10.90
N GLY A 158 -11.92 -27.95 11.16
CA GLY A 158 -10.90 -27.69 10.14
C GLY A 158 -11.18 -26.47 9.28
N ALA A 159 -12.14 -25.63 9.68
CA ALA A 159 -12.30 -24.29 9.13
C ALA A 159 -11.07 -23.42 9.41
N ASP A 160 -10.93 -22.34 8.67
CA ASP A 160 -9.94 -21.32 8.97
C ASP A 160 -10.41 -20.46 10.14
N VAL A 161 -9.60 -19.49 10.55
CA VAL A 161 -9.98 -18.50 11.58
C VAL A 161 -10.05 -17.11 10.99
N GLY A 162 -10.88 -16.24 11.57
CA GLY A 162 -10.88 -14.83 11.22
C GLY A 162 -9.65 -14.11 11.78
N ALA A 163 -9.20 -13.07 11.08
CA ALA A 163 -8.17 -12.16 11.54
C ALA A 163 -8.58 -11.42 12.81
N ASP A 164 -7.62 -11.12 13.67
CA ASP A 164 -7.79 -10.18 14.79
C ASP A 164 -8.01 -8.77 14.22
N ALA A 165 -9.19 -8.20 14.51
CA ALA A 165 -9.61 -6.91 13.97
C ALA A 165 -8.68 -5.76 14.38
N MET A 166 -7.98 -5.87 15.50
CA MET A 166 -7.12 -4.83 16.05
C MET A 166 -5.64 -5.01 15.68
N ALA A 167 -5.28 -6.08 14.96
CA ALA A 167 -3.89 -6.47 14.74
C ALA A 167 -3.16 -5.67 13.65
N LEU A 168 -3.86 -4.88 12.83
CA LEU A 168 -3.27 -4.08 11.76
C LEU A 168 -3.91 -2.69 11.67
N PRO A 169 -3.65 -1.82 12.66
CA PRO A 169 -4.06 -0.42 12.56
C PRO A 169 -3.22 0.29 11.50
N VAL A 170 -3.86 1.08 10.65
CA VAL A 170 -3.23 1.99 9.70
C VAL A 170 -3.99 3.32 9.64
N THR A 171 -3.54 4.23 8.79
CA THR A 171 -4.27 5.44 8.42
C THR A 171 -4.57 5.43 6.93
N ALA A 172 -5.73 5.97 6.55
CA ALA A 172 -6.09 6.24 5.17
C ALA A 172 -6.85 7.58 5.14
N GLY A 173 -6.39 8.53 4.32
CA GLY A 173 -6.93 9.90 4.31
C GLY A 173 -6.82 10.62 5.65
N GLY A 174 -5.87 10.21 6.51
CA GLY A 174 -5.74 10.71 7.89
C GLY A 174 -6.72 10.08 8.90
N HIS A 175 -7.62 9.18 8.47
CA HIS A 175 -8.52 8.45 9.36
C HIS A 175 -7.84 7.17 9.86
N GLN A 176 -8.02 6.84 11.15
CA GLN A 176 -7.61 5.53 11.66
C GLN A 176 -8.54 4.46 11.09
N VAL A 177 -7.95 3.47 10.44
CA VAL A 177 -8.65 2.32 9.85
C VAL A 177 -7.85 1.05 10.13
N PHE A 178 -8.40 -0.12 9.81
CA PHE A 178 -7.77 -1.40 10.11
C PHE A 178 -7.70 -2.27 8.86
N GLY A 179 -6.52 -2.82 8.57
CA GLY A 179 -6.36 -3.86 7.57
C GLY A 179 -6.64 -5.25 8.15
N VAL A 180 -6.52 -6.27 7.30
CA VAL A 180 -6.61 -7.68 7.65
C VAL A 180 -5.21 -8.25 7.73
N LYS A 181 -4.75 -8.60 8.95
CA LYS A 181 -3.48 -9.30 9.13
C LYS A 181 -3.68 -10.81 9.00
N VAL A 182 -3.28 -11.37 7.88
CA VAL A 182 -3.36 -12.79 7.60
C VAL A 182 -2.15 -13.48 8.18
N LYS A 183 -2.33 -14.12 9.34
CA LYS A 183 -1.38 -15.06 9.94
C LYS A 183 -1.70 -16.47 9.41
N PRO A 184 -0.78 -17.45 9.55
CA PRO A 184 -1.08 -18.82 9.16
C PRO A 184 -2.37 -19.32 9.83
N GLY A 185 -3.29 -19.87 9.04
CA GLY A 185 -4.61 -20.29 9.47
C GLY A 185 -5.72 -19.27 9.31
N VAL A 186 -5.41 -18.00 9.00
CA VAL A 186 -6.42 -16.98 8.70
C VAL A 186 -6.81 -17.10 7.22
N GLY A 187 -8.11 -17.21 6.94
CA GLY A 187 -8.59 -17.39 5.57
C GLY A 187 -10.05 -17.02 5.41
N TYR A 188 -10.38 -16.45 4.26
CA TYR A 188 -11.74 -16.07 3.89
C TYR A 188 -12.07 -16.55 2.49
N ARG A 189 -13.32 -17.01 2.28
CA ARG A 189 -13.71 -17.58 1.00
C ARG A 189 -15.21 -17.54 0.76
N ILE A 190 -15.59 -17.36 -0.50
CA ILE A 190 -16.95 -17.59 -0.99
C ILE A 190 -16.89 -18.47 -2.23
N ASP A 191 -17.74 -19.49 -2.24
CA ASP A 191 -17.93 -20.39 -3.38
C ASP A 191 -19.06 -19.89 -4.27
N HIS A 192 -18.99 -20.24 -5.56
CA HIS A 192 -20.02 -19.93 -6.55
C HIS A 192 -20.37 -18.43 -6.62
N ALA A 193 -19.35 -17.58 -6.53
CA ALA A 193 -19.47 -16.13 -6.57
C ALA A 193 -20.16 -15.67 -7.87
N ASN A 194 -21.06 -14.71 -7.72
CA ASN A 194 -21.89 -14.19 -8.79
C ASN A 194 -21.08 -13.28 -9.72
N GLY A 195 -20.94 -13.70 -10.97
CA GLY A 195 -20.36 -12.90 -12.05
C GLY A 195 -18.83 -12.93 -12.10
N VAL A 196 -18.17 -13.66 -11.20
CA VAL A 196 -16.73 -13.95 -11.28
C VAL A 196 -16.44 -14.82 -12.52
N ALA A 197 -15.27 -14.63 -13.12
CA ALA A 197 -14.89 -15.33 -14.34
C ALA A 197 -14.88 -16.85 -14.13
N THR A 198 -15.35 -17.58 -15.14
CA THR A 198 -15.31 -19.06 -15.16
C THR A 198 -14.74 -19.57 -16.46
N GLY A 199 -14.16 -20.78 -16.44
CA GLY A 199 -13.49 -21.36 -17.59
C GLY A 199 -12.35 -20.47 -18.07
N SER A 200 -12.43 -20.04 -19.33
CA SER A 200 -11.43 -19.19 -19.99
C SER A 200 -11.83 -17.73 -20.11
N GLN A 201 -12.81 -17.28 -19.31
CA GLN A 201 -13.21 -15.88 -19.31
C GLN A 201 -12.05 -14.98 -18.80
N PRO A 202 -11.87 -13.80 -19.41
CA PRO A 202 -10.85 -12.85 -18.98
C PRO A 202 -11.23 -12.18 -17.66
N GLU A 203 -10.23 -11.97 -16.80
CA GLU A 203 -10.39 -11.20 -15.57
C GLU A 203 -9.14 -10.39 -15.22
N GLY A 204 -9.34 -9.36 -14.39
CA GLY A 204 -8.29 -8.58 -13.76
C GLY A 204 -8.53 -8.45 -12.27
N ILE A 205 -7.45 -8.44 -11.50
CA ILE A 205 -7.42 -8.51 -10.04
C ILE A 205 -6.38 -7.49 -9.56
N TYR A 206 -6.72 -6.78 -8.50
CA TYR A 206 -5.73 -6.04 -7.72
C TYR A 206 -5.96 -6.25 -6.23
N MET A 207 -4.89 -6.15 -5.45
CA MET A 207 -4.96 -5.96 -4.01
C MET A 207 -3.91 -4.95 -3.54
N VAL A 208 -4.21 -4.25 -2.45
CA VAL A 208 -3.24 -3.48 -1.68
C VAL A 208 -2.80 -4.33 -0.50
N THR A 209 -1.50 -4.60 -0.45
CA THR A 209 -0.79 -5.44 0.53
C THR A 209 0.41 -4.70 1.13
N SER A 210 1.26 -5.36 1.92
CA SER A 210 2.46 -4.80 2.53
C SER A 210 3.66 -5.75 2.41
N SER A 211 4.86 -5.21 2.20
CA SER A 211 6.10 -5.98 2.31
C SER A 211 6.53 -6.24 3.75
N ASP A 212 5.83 -5.67 4.73
CA ASP A 212 6.25 -5.65 6.14
C ASP A 212 5.98 -6.97 6.86
N TYR A 213 5.10 -7.80 6.30
CA TYR A 213 4.72 -9.07 6.88
C TYR A 213 4.38 -10.07 5.78
N THR A 214 5.38 -10.88 5.41
CA THR A 214 5.25 -11.93 4.40
C THR A 214 5.99 -13.19 4.84
N ASN A 215 5.73 -14.30 4.18
CA ASN A 215 6.57 -15.50 4.27
C ASN A 215 6.67 -16.20 2.90
N GLN A 216 7.37 -17.33 2.86
CA GLN A 216 7.60 -18.14 1.66
C GLN A 216 6.59 -19.28 1.46
N TRP A 217 5.57 -19.37 2.32
CA TRP A 217 4.70 -20.54 2.42
C TRP A 217 3.37 -20.35 1.72
N CYS A 218 2.71 -21.48 1.41
CA CYS A 218 1.45 -21.47 0.71
C CYS A 218 0.24 -21.25 1.63
N CYS A 219 -0.68 -20.38 1.28
CA CYS A 219 -0.51 -19.31 0.29
C CYS A 219 -1.18 -18.04 0.80
N PHE A 220 -0.60 -16.88 0.54
CA PHE A 220 -1.26 -15.60 0.81
C PHE A 220 -1.77 -15.05 -0.51
N ASP A 221 -2.95 -15.54 -0.89
CA ASP A 221 -3.55 -15.24 -2.18
C ASP A 221 -4.76 -14.32 -2.04
N TYR A 222 -5.06 -13.61 -3.13
CA TYR A 222 -6.34 -12.96 -3.36
C TYR A 222 -6.76 -13.12 -4.83
N GLY A 223 -7.91 -13.74 -5.07
CA GLY A 223 -8.45 -13.92 -6.42
C GLY A 223 -9.32 -15.16 -6.59
N SER A 224 -9.35 -15.67 -7.82
CA SER A 224 -10.16 -16.83 -8.22
C SER A 224 -9.53 -18.14 -7.77
N GLY A 225 -10.33 -19.06 -7.24
CA GLY A 225 -9.91 -20.46 -7.02
C GLY A 225 -11.06 -21.46 -7.13
N GLU A 226 -10.84 -22.69 -6.68
CA GLU A 226 -11.77 -23.82 -6.83
C GLU A 226 -12.96 -23.80 -5.88
N ASN A 227 -14.15 -24.12 -6.36
CA ASN A 227 -15.32 -24.24 -5.47
C ASN A 227 -15.25 -25.47 -4.55
N SER A 228 -14.41 -26.45 -4.88
CA SER A 228 -14.29 -27.69 -4.10
C SER A 228 -13.32 -27.58 -2.92
N HIS A 229 -12.58 -26.48 -2.81
CA HIS A 229 -11.50 -26.30 -1.82
C HIS A 229 -10.43 -27.40 -1.87
N THR A 230 -10.21 -27.94 -3.07
CA THR A 230 -9.20 -28.93 -3.40
C THR A 230 -8.54 -28.51 -4.69
N ASP A 231 -7.26 -28.81 -4.84
CA ASP A 231 -6.58 -28.74 -6.13
C ASP A 231 -7.35 -29.58 -7.18
N THR A 232 -7.89 -28.91 -8.20
CA THR A 232 -8.57 -29.58 -9.34
C THR A 232 -7.72 -29.60 -10.61
N GLY A 233 -6.44 -29.27 -10.46
CA GLY A 233 -5.39 -29.32 -11.47
C GLY A 233 -5.10 -27.97 -12.10
N ASN A 234 -4.03 -27.93 -12.91
CA ASN A 234 -3.55 -26.73 -13.60
C ASN A 234 -4.67 -25.86 -14.22
N ALA A 235 -4.50 -24.55 -14.03
CA ALA A 235 -5.28 -23.47 -14.64
C ALA A 235 -6.69 -23.27 -14.08
N THR A 236 -6.97 -23.82 -12.89
CA THR A 236 -8.27 -23.71 -12.22
C THR A 236 -8.32 -22.56 -11.22
N MET A 237 -7.16 -22.01 -10.84
CA MET A 237 -7.02 -20.75 -10.12
C MET A 237 -6.54 -19.60 -11.03
N ASN A 238 -6.82 -18.38 -10.61
CA ASN A 238 -6.14 -17.18 -11.06
C ASN A 238 -6.19 -16.16 -9.91
N ALA A 239 -5.16 -16.22 -9.07
CA ALA A 239 -5.05 -15.37 -7.89
C ALA A 239 -3.71 -14.67 -7.83
N ILE A 240 -3.69 -13.48 -7.24
CA ILE A 240 -2.45 -12.83 -6.89
C ILE A 240 -1.91 -13.54 -5.66
N TYR A 241 -0.71 -14.09 -5.74
CA TYR A 241 0.10 -14.42 -4.58
C TYR A 241 1.04 -13.27 -4.24
N TRP A 242 1.19 -13.01 -2.95
CA TRP A 242 2.18 -12.06 -2.44
C TRP A 242 3.03 -12.69 -1.35
N GLY A 243 4.32 -12.84 -1.61
CA GLY A 243 5.24 -13.42 -0.65
C GLY A 243 6.61 -13.74 -1.24
N ASN A 244 7.30 -14.68 -0.60
CA ASN A 244 8.68 -15.04 -0.90
C ASN A 244 8.79 -16.45 -1.51
N ALA A 245 7.68 -16.99 -2.04
CA ALA A 245 7.65 -18.31 -2.66
C ALA A 245 8.64 -18.39 -3.82
N CYS A 246 9.22 -19.58 -3.96
CA CYS A 246 10.23 -19.81 -4.97
C CYS A 246 10.29 -21.27 -5.41
N TRP A 247 9.18 -21.76 -5.95
CA TRP A 247 8.96 -23.20 -6.10
C TRP A 247 9.60 -23.82 -7.35
N PHE A 248 10.03 -23.01 -8.33
CA PHE A 248 10.61 -23.49 -9.60
C PHE A 248 12.13 -23.36 -9.66
N GLY A 249 12.82 -23.87 -8.64
CA GLY A 249 14.28 -24.01 -8.67
C GLY A 249 15.04 -22.69 -8.46
N GLY A 250 14.68 -21.95 -7.41
CA GLY A 250 15.42 -20.76 -6.93
C GLY A 250 14.99 -19.45 -7.59
N CYS A 251 15.26 -18.33 -6.92
CA CYS A 251 14.79 -17.00 -7.32
C CYS A 251 15.95 -16.02 -7.31
N THR A 252 15.89 -15.04 -8.19
CA THR A 252 16.77 -13.88 -8.07
C THR A 252 16.18 -12.90 -7.06
N GLY A 253 16.97 -12.51 -6.04
CA GLY A 253 16.52 -11.62 -4.97
C GLY A 253 15.88 -12.34 -3.79
N SER A 254 15.36 -11.57 -2.84
CA SER A 254 14.77 -12.07 -1.59
C SER A 254 13.25 -11.95 -1.54
N GLY A 255 12.63 -11.22 -2.46
CA GLY A 255 11.20 -10.92 -2.40
C GLY A 255 10.87 -9.92 -1.28
N PRO A 256 9.58 -9.71 -0.98
CA PRO A 256 8.44 -10.39 -1.60
C PRO A 256 8.18 -9.94 -3.03
N TRP A 257 7.40 -10.73 -3.77
CA TRP A 257 7.04 -10.46 -5.16
C TRP A 257 5.54 -10.62 -5.41
N VAL A 258 5.08 -10.04 -6.52
CA VAL A 258 3.76 -10.33 -7.08
C VAL A 258 3.89 -11.55 -7.99
N GLU A 259 3.13 -12.59 -7.71
CA GLU A 259 3.09 -13.83 -8.49
C GLU A 259 1.65 -14.18 -8.86
N ALA A 260 1.47 -15.03 -9.88
CA ALA A 260 0.19 -15.62 -10.22
C ALA A 260 0.12 -17.04 -9.65
N ASP A 261 -0.80 -17.29 -8.73
CA ASP A 261 -1.23 -18.66 -8.44
C ASP A 261 -2.24 -19.07 -9.52
N LEU A 262 -1.85 -20.06 -10.32
CA LEU A 262 -2.67 -20.63 -11.40
C LEU A 262 -3.07 -22.08 -11.10
N GLU A 263 -2.94 -22.52 -9.85
CA GLU A 263 -2.98 -23.89 -9.34
C GLU A 263 -1.80 -24.73 -9.84
N ASN A 264 -1.22 -25.56 -8.96
CA ASN A 264 -0.04 -26.39 -9.22
C ASN A 264 1.22 -25.59 -9.62
N GLY A 265 1.24 -24.29 -9.31
CA GLY A 265 2.37 -23.44 -9.60
C GLY A 265 2.19 -21.98 -9.24
N MET A 266 3.28 -21.39 -8.72
CA MET A 266 3.40 -19.96 -8.42
C MET A 266 4.28 -19.22 -9.44
N TYR A 267 3.66 -18.47 -10.33
CA TYR A 267 4.28 -17.99 -11.56
C TYR A 267 4.66 -16.52 -11.49
N HIS A 268 5.95 -16.21 -11.66
CA HIS A 268 6.44 -14.85 -11.98
C HIS A 268 6.48 -14.60 -13.48
N THR A 269 6.63 -15.67 -14.25
CA THR A 269 6.72 -15.70 -15.71
C THR A 269 6.01 -16.95 -16.21
N ASN A 270 5.88 -17.12 -17.52
CA ASN A 270 5.35 -18.35 -18.12
C ASN A 270 6.20 -19.62 -17.85
N THR A 271 7.40 -19.47 -17.29
CA THR A 271 8.31 -20.58 -16.97
C THR A 271 8.48 -20.83 -15.46
N GLY A 272 7.77 -20.09 -14.61
CA GLY A 272 7.80 -20.26 -13.15
C GLY A 272 8.41 -19.06 -12.42
N SER A 273 9.29 -19.34 -11.45
CA SER A 273 9.86 -18.41 -10.48
C SER A 273 10.69 -17.26 -11.09
N ASN A 274 10.89 -16.20 -10.30
CA ASN A 274 11.68 -15.04 -10.70
C ASN A 274 13.12 -15.40 -11.10
N LYS A 275 13.52 -15.01 -12.30
CA LYS A 275 14.93 -15.06 -12.73
C LYS A 275 15.48 -13.69 -13.10
N ASP A 276 14.68 -12.64 -13.01
CA ASP A 276 15.07 -11.29 -13.40
C ASP A 276 15.98 -10.64 -12.33
N PRO A 277 17.25 -10.32 -12.64
CA PRO A 277 18.13 -9.60 -11.72
C PRO A 277 17.68 -8.17 -11.41
N GLY A 278 16.79 -7.58 -12.22
CA GLY A 278 16.17 -6.28 -11.96
C GLY A 278 14.99 -6.32 -10.98
N ASN A 279 14.44 -7.49 -10.70
CA ASN A 279 13.29 -7.67 -9.82
C ASN A 279 13.69 -8.39 -8.52
N THR A 280 14.44 -7.74 -7.64
CA THR A 280 14.96 -8.40 -6.41
C THR A 280 13.92 -8.57 -5.29
N GLY A 281 12.74 -7.99 -5.45
CA GLY A 281 11.70 -7.90 -4.42
C GLY A 281 11.16 -6.48 -4.30
N VAL A 282 9.93 -6.35 -3.82
CA VAL A 282 9.21 -5.08 -3.70
C VAL A 282 9.05 -4.75 -2.21
N HIS A 283 9.54 -3.57 -1.80
CA HIS A 283 9.64 -3.19 -0.39
C HIS A 283 8.94 -1.84 -0.12
N TYR A 284 7.62 -1.88 0.06
CA TYR A 284 6.83 -0.73 0.49
C TYR A 284 5.86 -1.14 1.61
N PRO A 285 5.58 -0.24 2.58
CA PRO A 285 4.54 -0.48 3.59
C PRO A 285 3.13 -0.67 3.00
N PHE A 286 2.92 -0.13 1.79
CA PHE A 286 1.71 -0.34 1.00
C PHE A 286 2.13 -0.62 -0.44
N VAL A 287 1.82 -1.81 -0.93
CA VAL A 287 2.10 -2.27 -2.29
C VAL A 287 0.77 -2.53 -2.96
N SER A 288 0.55 -1.99 -4.16
CA SER A 288 -0.52 -2.46 -5.02
C SER A 288 0.01 -3.61 -5.87
N ALA A 289 -0.55 -4.80 -5.73
CA ALA A 289 -0.22 -5.99 -6.51
C ALA A 289 -1.33 -6.25 -7.54
N TRP A 290 -0.95 -6.68 -8.75
CA TRP A 290 -1.87 -6.75 -9.89
C TRP A 290 -1.65 -8.03 -10.69
N LEU A 291 -2.76 -8.65 -11.08
CA LEU A 291 -2.81 -9.76 -12.02
C LEU A 291 -3.96 -9.52 -13.00
N LYS A 292 -3.70 -9.67 -14.29
CA LYS A 292 -4.78 -9.82 -15.27
C LYS A 292 -4.46 -10.96 -16.23
N ASN A 293 -5.48 -11.70 -16.60
CA ASN A 293 -5.36 -12.91 -17.40
C ASN A 293 -6.48 -12.92 -18.43
N ASN A 294 -6.14 -13.13 -19.70
CA ASN A 294 -7.14 -13.17 -20.77
C ASN A 294 -7.79 -14.56 -20.94
N GLY A 295 -7.41 -15.52 -20.10
CA GLY A 295 -7.97 -16.86 -20.02
C GLY A 295 -7.52 -17.83 -21.12
N THR A 296 -6.81 -17.36 -22.15
CA THR A 296 -6.55 -18.17 -23.35
C THR A 296 -5.12 -18.12 -23.84
N SER A 297 -4.39 -17.05 -23.57
CA SER A 297 -3.04 -16.92 -24.10
C SER A 297 -2.08 -16.20 -23.17
N ASN A 298 -2.50 -15.14 -22.45
CA ASN A 298 -1.59 -14.23 -21.79
C ASN A 298 -2.05 -13.84 -20.39
N PHE A 299 -1.07 -13.63 -19.50
CA PHE A 299 -1.26 -12.95 -18.23
C PHE A 299 -0.22 -11.86 -18.01
N THR A 300 -0.54 -10.91 -17.13
CA THR A 300 0.31 -9.77 -16.79
C THR A 300 0.37 -9.62 -15.28
N LEU A 301 1.58 -9.37 -14.78
CA LEU A 301 1.87 -9.06 -13.38
C LEU A 301 2.45 -7.66 -13.27
N LYS A 302 1.97 -6.90 -12.28
CA LYS A 302 2.48 -5.56 -11.97
C LYS A 302 2.55 -5.34 -10.48
N TYR A 303 3.34 -4.34 -10.09
CA TYR A 303 3.27 -3.76 -8.75
C TYR A 303 3.31 -2.23 -8.80
N GLY A 304 2.86 -1.59 -7.73
CA GLY A 304 3.03 -0.16 -7.48
C GLY A 304 3.25 0.13 -6.00
N ASN A 305 3.75 1.34 -5.70
CA ASN A 305 3.80 1.84 -4.33
C ASN A 305 2.48 2.53 -4.01
N GLY A 306 1.78 2.06 -2.97
CA GLY A 306 0.48 2.59 -2.54
C GLY A 306 0.54 4.02 -2.01
N ALA A 307 1.73 4.55 -1.70
CA ALA A 307 1.94 5.92 -1.25
C ALA A 307 2.38 6.90 -2.37
N GLY A 308 2.62 6.41 -3.60
CA GLY A 308 3.00 7.27 -4.73
C GLY A 308 3.63 6.54 -5.91
N GLY A 309 3.73 7.22 -7.05
CA GLY A 309 4.33 6.68 -8.27
C GLY A 309 3.33 5.92 -9.15
N GLY A 310 3.85 5.26 -10.19
CA GLY A 310 3.08 4.49 -11.16
C GLY A 310 3.27 2.98 -11.00
N LEU A 311 2.67 2.22 -11.92
CA LEU A 311 2.83 0.77 -11.98
C LEU A 311 4.09 0.36 -12.73
N THR A 312 4.74 -0.67 -12.22
CA THR A 312 5.83 -1.39 -12.87
C THR A 312 5.33 -2.75 -13.31
N THR A 313 5.42 -3.05 -14.61
CA THR A 313 5.12 -4.39 -15.15
C THR A 313 6.33 -5.30 -14.94
N THR A 314 6.16 -6.35 -14.15
CA THR A 314 7.20 -7.37 -13.94
C THR A 314 7.13 -8.48 -14.98
N PHE A 315 5.93 -8.77 -15.47
CA PHE A 315 5.73 -9.74 -16.54
C PHE A 315 4.49 -9.42 -17.36
N SER A 316 4.58 -9.63 -18.67
CA SER A 316 3.43 -9.61 -19.59
C SER A 316 3.76 -10.55 -20.74
N GLY A 317 3.15 -11.72 -20.74
CA GLY A 317 3.53 -12.78 -21.68
C GLY A 317 2.56 -13.95 -21.67
N PRO A 318 2.94 -15.07 -22.32
CA PRO A 318 2.04 -16.20 -22.48
C PRO A 318 1.71 -16.89 -21.16
N LEU A 319 0.62 -17.66 -21.12
CA LEU A 319 0.35 -18.62 -20.05
C LEU A 319 1.41 -19.73 -20.03
N PRO A 320 1.67 -20.35 -18.86
CA PRO A 320 2.55 -21.50 -18.79
C PRO A 320 2.06 -22.68 -19.65
N ASN A 321 2.98 -23.57 -20.03
CA ASN A 321 2.63 -24.73 -20.85
C ASN A 321 1.62 -25.63 -20.12
N GLY A 322 0.50 -25.95 -20.78
CA GLY A 322 -0.59 -26.74 -20.19
C GLY A 322 -1.64 -25.93 -19.42
N TYR A 323 -1.51 -24.60 -19.36
CA TYR A 323 -2.45 -23.70 -18.66
C TYR A 323 -3.43 -22.97 -19.60
N SER A 324 -3.33 -23.21 -20.91
CA SER A 324 -4.24 -22.64 -21.91
C SER A 324 -5.15 -23.73 -22.50
N PRO A 325 -6.47 -23.49 -22.57
CA PRO A 325 -7.19 -22.39 -21.91
C PRO A 325 -7.22 -22.56 -20.38
N MET A 326 -7.44 -21.45 -19.67
CA MET A 326 -7.80 -21.48 -18.25
C MET A 326 -9.13 -22.23 -18.04
N LYS A 327 -9.33 -22.73 -16.83
CA LYS A 327 -10.46 -23.55 -16.38
C LYS A 327 -10.99 -23.05 -15.04
N LEU A 328 -11.11 -21.74 -14.91
CA LEU A 328 -11.44 -21.09 -13.65
C LEU A 328 -12.77 -21.57 -13.09
N ASP A 329 -12.77 -21.75 -11.79
CA ASP A 329 -13.96 -21.85 -10.98
C ASP A 329 -14.36 -20.47 -10.43
N SER A 330 -15.60 -20.38 -9.95
CA SER A 330 -16.21 -19.15 -9.48
C SER A 330 -16.00 -18.87 -7.98
N SER A 331 -14.99 -19.44 -7.31
CA SER A 331 -14.74 -19.07 -5.91
C SER A 331 -13.87 -17.81 -5.83
N VAL A 332 -14.04 -17.03 -4.77
CA VAL A 332 -13.13 -15.92 -4.43
C VAL A 332 -12.55 -16.20 -3.05
N LEU A 333 -11.23 -16.07 -2.93
CA LEU A 333 -10.51 -16.37 -1.69
C LEU A 333 -9.54 -15.26 -1.30
N LEU A 334 -9.24 -15.21 -0.01
CA LEU A 334 -8.24 -14.34 0.59
C LEU A 334 -7.48 -15.09 1.70
N GLY A 335 -6.15 -15.13 1.58
CA GLY A 335 -5.24 -15.54 2.65
C GLY A 335 -4.87 -17.03 2.69
N THR A 336 -5.34 -17.81 1.73
CA THR A 336 -5.03 -19.25 1.57
C THR A 336 -4.78 -19.60 0.11
N GLY A 337 -4.33 -20.82 -0.19
CA GLY A 337 -4.37 -21.37 -1.55
C GLY A 337 -5.77 -21.91 -1.93
N GLY A 338 -5.93 -22.32 -3.19
CA GLY A 338 -7.16 -22.90 -3.74
C GLY A 338 -7.59 -24.21 -3.06
N ASP A 339 -6.62 -25.03 -2.67
CA ASP A 339 -6.79 -26.25 -1.87
C ASP A 339 -6.89 -26.00 -0.35
N ASN A 340 -7.06 -24.74 0.05
CA ASN A 340 -7.05 -24.23 1.42
C ASN A 340 -5.69 -24.36 2.13
N SER A 341 -4.57 -24.36 1.41
CA SER A 341 -3.25 -24.23 2.04
C SER A 341 -3.13 -22.96 2.89
N VAL A 342 -2.97 -23.13 4.21
CA VAL A 342 -3.15 -22.07 5.22
C VAL A 342 -1.86 -21.49 5.79
N SER A 343 -0.69 -21.81 5.25
CA SER A 343 0.60 -21.40 5.82
C SER A 343 1.09 -20.02 5.39
N GLY A 344 0.44 -19.42 4.40
CA GLY A 344 0.74 -18.08 3.89
C GLY A 344 0.62 -17.00 4.97
N SER A 345 1.30 -15.87 4.76
CA SER A 345 1.18 -14.71 5.63
C SER A 345 1.25 -13.42 4.84
N GLY A 346 0.43 -12.46 5.24
CA GLY A 346 0.28 -11.21 4.53
C GLY A 346 -0.56 -10.18 5.26
N GLU A 347 -0.66 -9.02 4.65
CA GLU A 347 -1.51 -7.92 5.10
C GLU A 347 -2.38 -7.49 3.93
N PHE A 348 -3.69 -7.39 4.12
CA PHE A 348 -4.64 -6.99 3.10
C PHE A 348 -5.38 -5.72 3.54
N PHE A 349 -5.50 -4.74 2.65
CA PHE A 349 -6.19 -3.48 2.94
C PHE A 349 -7.44 -3.30 2.07
N GLU A 350 -7.29 -3.51 0.77
CA GLU A 350 -8.37 -3.47 -0.21
C GLU A 350 -8.01 -4.31 -1.44
N GLY A 351 -9.01 -4.75 -2.20
CA GLY A 351 -8.82 -5.42 -3.48
C GLY A 351 -10.13 -5.60 -4.23
N ALA A 352 -10.04 -5.80 -5.53
CA ALA A 352 -11.20 -6.06 -6.37
C ALA A 352 -10.85 -7.03 -7.51
N MET A 353 -11.86 -7.72 -8.02
CA MET A 353 -11.78 -8.52 -9.23
C MET A 353 -12.77 -7.98 -10.26
N THR A 354 -12.43 -8.09 -11.53
CA THR A 354 -13.16 -7.46 -12.65
C THR A 354 -13.54 -8.48 -13.70
N ALA A 355 -14.70 -8.26 -14.33
CA ALA A 355 -15.03 -8.97 -15.57
C ALA A 355 -14.30 -8.30 -16.74
N GLY A 356 -13.58 -9.09 -17.55
CA GLY A 356 -12.83 -8.58 -18.68
C GLY A 356 -11.34 -8.44 -18.41
N TYR A 357 -10.59 -8.02 -19.42
CA TYR A 357 -9.14 -7.83 -19.34
C TYR A 357 -8.82 -6.32 -19.25
N PRO A 358 -8.52 -5.77 -18.06
CA PRO A 358 -8.38 -4.32 -17.91
C PRO A 358 -7.25 -3.74 -18.74
N SER A 359 -7.47 -2.55 -19.30
CA SER A 359 -6.42 -1.81 -20.01
C SER A 359 -5.40 -1.24 -19.02
N ASP A 360 -4.15 -1.08 -19.46
CA ASP A 360 -3.10 -0.45 -18.65
C ASP A 360 -3.47 0.97 -18.20
N ALA A 361 -4.21 1.70 -19.03
CA ALA A 361 -4.71 3.03 -18.69
C ALA A 361 -5.70 2.98 -17.50
N THR A 362 -6.56 1.97 -17.46
CA THR A 362 -7.52 1.77 -16.36
C THR A 362 -6.77 1.43 -15.06
N GLU A 363 -5.83 0.48 -15.10
CA GLU A 363 -5.04 0.11 -13.93
C GLU A 363 -4.18 1.27 -13.42
N ASN A 364 -3.59 2.08 -14.31
CA ASN A 364 -2.85 3.29 -13.92
C ASN A 364 -3.75 4.33 -13.23
N ALA A 365 -5.00 4.48 -13.67
CA ALA A 365 -5.96 5.36 -13.01
C ALA A 365 -6.37 4.81 -11.63
N VAL A 366 -6.57 3.49 -11.49
CA VAL A 366 -6.82 2.85 -10.19
C VAL A 366 -5.62 3.02 -9.26
N GLN A 367 -4.39 2.87 -9.75
CA GLN A 367 -3.17 3.15 -8.97
C GLN A 367 -3.12 4.59 -8.46
N ALA A 368 -3.51 5.56 -9.28
CA ALA A 368 -3.61 6.96 -8.85
C ALA A 368 -4.67 7.13 -7.74
N ALA A 369 -5.81 6.44 -7.83
CA ALA A 369 -6.84 6.43 -6.79
C ALA A 369 -6.40 5.72 -5.48
N ILE A 370 -5.53 4.71 -5.57
CA ILE A 370 -4.89 4.08 -4.41
C ILE A 370 -3.92 5.07 -3.75
N THR A 371 -3.08 5.74 -4.54
CA THR A 371 -2.16 6.76 -4.02
C THR A 371 -2.91 7.91 -3.34
N ALA A 372 -4.01 8.38 -3.95
CA ALA A 372 -4.86 9.42 -3.39
C ALA A 372 -5.58 8.99 -2.11
N ALA A 373 -5.70 7.68 -1.84
CA ALA A 373 -6.26 7.16 -0.60
C ALA A 373 -5.47 7.62 0.63
N GLY A 374 -4.17 7.92 0.45
CA GLY A 374 -3.31 8.43 1.52
C GLY A 374 -3.04 7.39 2.61
N TYR A 375 -2.73 6.15 2.21
CA TYR A 375 -2.32 5.12 3.16
C TYR A 375 -1.04 5.51 3.91
N GLY A 376 -1.07 5.35 5.23
CA GLY A 376 0.05 5.60 6.13
C GLY A 376 0.03 4.62 7.30
N THR A 377 1.19 4.31 7.87
CA THR A 377 1.26 3.42 9.05
C THR A 377 0.54 4.06 10.24
N ALA A 378 -0.09 3.24 11.10
CA ALA A 378 -0.75 3.77 12.29
C ALA A 378 0.26 4.46 13.20
N GLY A 379 0.05 5.77 13.36
CA GLY A 379 0.94 6.66 14.05
C GLY A 379 1.04 8.01 13.37
N GLY A 380 0.77 8.12 12.06
CA GLY A 380 1.04 9.36 11.34
C GLY A 380 2.50 9.78 11.48
N THR A 381 2.84 10.98 11.01
CA THR A 381 4.13 11.58 11.38
C THR A 381 4.10 11.90 12.88
N LYS A 382 4.56 10.97 13.71
CA LYS A 382 4.82 11.23 15.13
C LYS A 382 6.05 12.12 15.21
N THR A 383 5.81 13.40 15.45
CA THR A 383 6.86 14.37 15.78
C THR A 383 6.85 14.58 17.28
N GLY A 384 7.98 14.33 17.92
CA GLY A 384 8.07 14.45 19.36
C GLY A 384 9.45 14.09 19.91
N ALA A 385 9.55 14.11 21.23
CA ALA A 385 10.71 13.64 21.94
C ALA A 385 10.75 12.11 21.92
N LEU A 386 11.85 11.52 21.43
CA LEU A 386 12.11 10.09 21.57
C LEU A 386 12.78 9.85 22.95
N ARG A 387 11.98 9.48 23.95
CA ARG A 387 12.38 9.36 25.35
C ARG A 387 12.82 7.94 25.69
N ALA A 388 14.06 7.77 26.16
CA ALA A 388 14.54 6.54 26.78
C ALA A 388 13.82 6.32 28.11
N VAL A 389 12.99 5.27 28.19
CA VAL A 389 12.15 4.96 29.36
C VAL A 389 13.01 4.66 30.58
N GLY A 390 14.07 3.84 30.43
CA GLY A 390 14.95 3.49 31.54
C GLY A 390 15.74 4.67 32.14
N ALA A 391 16.02 5.71 31.34
CA ALA A 391 16.81 6.87 31.77
C ALA A 391 15.97 8.13 32.06
N GLY A 392 14.71 8.18 31.60
CA GLY A 392 13.87 9.39 31.68
C GLY A 392 14.38 10.55 30.83
N ARG A 393 15.20 10.28 29.82
CA ARG A 393 15.94 11.27 29.00
C ARG A 393 15.60 11.14 27.52
N CYS A 394 15.87 12.18 26.74
CA CYS A 394 15.56 12.26 25.33
C CYS A 394 16.77 11.90 24.47
N LEU A 395 16.53 11.20 23.35
CA LEU A 395 17.49 11.05 22.28
C LEU A 395 17.83 12.43 21.70
N GLU A 396 19.11 12.71 21.59
CA GLU A 396 19.63 14.02 21.20
C GLU A 396 20.66 13.88 20.07
N ALA A 397 20.50 14.72 19.04
CA ALA A 397 21.60 15.07 18.15
C ALA A 397 22.58 15.96 18.91
N THR A 398 23.73 15.37 19.29
CA THR A 398 24.68 15.91 20.27
C THR A 398 25.06 17.35 19.97
N GLY A 399 24.86 18.22 20.98
CA GLY A 399 25.28 19.63 20.92
C GLY A 399 24.55 20.45 19.85
N SER A 400 23.34 20.05 19.44
CA SER A 400 22.61 20.67 18.32
C SER A 400 23.39 20.69 17.00
N SER A 401 24.34 19.77 16.83
CA SER A 401 25.10 19.63 15.60
C SER A 401 24.19 19.22 14.44
N THR A 402 24.36 19.88 13.30
CA THR A 402 23.79 19.50 12.00
C THR A 402 24.86 18.87 11.10
N THR A 403 25.99 18.45 11.66
CA THR A 403 27.07 17.79 10.92
C THR A 403 26.78 16.29 10.82
N ALA A 404 26.71 15.77 9.60
CA ALA A 404 26.58 14.34 9.35
C ALA A 404 27.74 13.56 10.01
N GLY A 405 27.43 12.45 10.66
CA GLY A 405 28.38 11.65 11.44
C GLY A 405 28.30 11.91 12.94
N THR A 406 27.50 12.88 13.39
CA THR A 406 27.39 13.18 14.82
C THR A 406 26.71 12.02 15.55
N GLN A 407 27.41 11.41 16.50
CA GLN A 407 26.86 10.36 17.36
C GLN A 407 25.76 10.91 18.27
N THR A 408 24.66 10.18 18.35
CA THR A 408 23.53 10.53 19.22
C THR A 408 23.80 10.12 20.67
N GLN A 409 23.16 10.83 21.60
CA GLN A 409 23.26 10.59 23.04
C GLN A 409 21.89 10.74 23.70
N ILE A 410 21.78 10.34 24.96
CA ILE A 410 20.65 10.75 25.81
C ILE A 410 20.99 12.02 26.59
N ARG A 411 20.01 12.92 26.71
CA ARG A 411 20.10 14.12 27.55
C ARG A 411 18.74 14.46 28.15
N ASP A 412 18.73 15.22 29.24
CA ASP A 412 17.51 15.81 29.79
C ASP A 412 16.67 16.45 28.68
N CYS A 413 15.36 16.21 28.75
CA CYS A 413 14.42 16.62 27.73
C CYS A 413 14.12 18.11 27.84
N THR A 414 14.58 18.90 26.87
CA THR A 414 14.42 20.35 26.82
C THR A 414 13.32 20.80 25.86
N GLY A 415 12.88 19.91 24.96
CA GLY A 415 11.97 20.26 23.85
C GLY A 415 12.68 20.98 22.70
N ALA A 416 14.01 21.01 22.69
CA ALA A 416 14.79 21.61 21.62
C ALA A 416 14.68 20.84 20.30
N ALA A 417 14.94 21.52 19.18
CA ALA A 417 14.85 20.94 17.84
C ALA A 417 15.78 19.72 17.65
N ASN A 418 16.93 19.70 18.32
CA ASN A 418 17.89 18.58 18.28
C ASN A 418 17.46 17.36 19.12
N GLN A 419 16.32 17.45 19.81
CA GLN A 419 15.67 16.35 20.55
C GLN A 419 14.27 16.03 20.00
N THR A 420 13.85 16.73 18.94
CA THR A 420 12.53 16.57 18.31
C THR A 420 12.69 15.71 17.07
N TRP A 421 12.18 14.49 17.14
CA TRP A 421 12.28 13.47 16.10
C TRP A 421 10.93 13.27 15.43
N SER A 422 10.93 13.23 14.10
CA SER A 422 9.74 12.95 13.30
C SER A 422 9.87 11.58 12.65
N GLN A 423 8.95 10.67 12.94
CA GLN A 423 8.86 9.40 12.24
C GLN A 423 8.16 9.61 10.89
N THR A 424 8.79 9.22 9.79
CA THR A 424 8.19 9.32 8.45
C THR A 424 7.51 8.02 8.02
N ASN A 425 6.68 8.08 6.99
CA ASN A 425 6.09 6.89 6.35
C ASN A 425 7.16 5.95 5.75
N ALA A 426 8.35 6.50 5.42
CA ALA A 426 9.50 5.72 4.98
C ALA A 426 10.28 5.07 6.15
N ARG A 427 9.72 5.10 7.37
CA ARG A 427 10.33 4.58 8.61
C ARG A 427 11.61 5.31 9.02
N GLU A 428 11.87 6.51 8.50
CA GLU A 428 12.98 7.32 8.95
C GLU A 428 12.60 8.02 10.26
N LEU A 429 13.56 8.16 11.19
CA LEU A 429 13.46 9.08 12.32
C LEU A 429 14.30 10.31 11.99
N THR A 430 13.65 11.43 11.70
CA THR A 430 14.35 12.64 11.23
C THR A 430 14.42 13.71 12.30
N VAL A 431 15.55 14.43 12.34
CA VAL A 431 15.79 15.59 13.19
C VAL A 431 16.09 16.82 12.33
N TYR A 432 15.71 18.00 12.84
CA TYR A 432 15.71 19.27 12.10
C TYR A 432 14.80 19.27 10.86
N SER A 433 14.86 20.34 10.06
CA SER A 433 14.03 20.53 8.86
C SER A 433 14.78 21.28 7.76
N GLY A 434 14.17 21.36 6.56
CA GLY A 434 14.75 22.07 5.42
C GLY A 434 16.08 21.46 4.97
N SER A 435 17.03 22.31 4.58
CA SER A 435 18.38 21.89 4.16
C SER A 435 19.23 21.29 5.28
N SER A 436 18.79 21.41 6.54
CA SER A 436 19.48 20.89 7.72
C SER A 436 18.90 19.55 8.22
N ARG A 437 17.89 19.00 7.53
CA ARG A 437 17.25 17.74 7.89
C ARG A 437 18.26 16.59 7.86
N LEU A 438 18.33 15.85 8.97
CA LEU A 438 19.15 14.65 9.11
C LEU A 438 18.27 13.47 9.56
N CYS A 439 18.75 12.26 9.32
CA CYS A 439 18.11 11.01 9.70
C CYS A 439 18.94 10.29 10.77
N LEU A 440 18.25 9.62 11.70
CA LEU A 440 18.87 8.65 12.61
C LEU A 440 19.42 7.50 11.78
N ASP A 441 20.68 7.15 11.99
CA ASP A 441 21.44 6.30 11.07
C ASP A 441 22.31 5.31 11.84
N ALA A 442 22.25 4.03 11.46
CA ALA A 442 23.21 3.02 11.88
C ALA A 442 24.51 3.21 11.09
N SER A 443 25.55 3.70 11.78
CA SER A 443 26.79 4.19 11.19
C SER A 443 27.41 3.17 10.24
N GLY A 444 27.64 3.58 9.00
CA GLY A 444 28.34 2.76 7.99
C GLY A 444 27.57 1.50 7.60
N GLN A 445 26.23 1.51 7.70
CA GLN A 445 25.36 0.35 7.46
C GLN A 445 25.70 -0.85 8.37
N GLY A 446 26.25 -0.59 9.56
CA GLY A 446 26.67 -1.63 10.48
C GLY A 446 25.49 -2.45 11.01
N THR A 447 25.65 -3.77 11.02
CA THR A 447 24.63 -4.73 11.47
C THR A 447 25.04 -5.52 12.72
N SER A 448 26.12 -5.11 13.40
CA SER A 448 26.66 -5.80 14.57
C SER A 448 26.37 -5.04 15.88
N PRO A 449 26.21 -5.74 17.02
CA PRO A 449 26.12 -5.09 18.32
C PRO A 449 27.32 -4.15 18.57
N GLY A 450 27.05 -2.97 19.12
CA GLY A 450 28.02 -1.90 19.31
C GLY A 450 28.14 -0.93 18.13
N THR A 451 27.41 -1.16 17.02
CA THR A 451 27.33 -0.18 15.93
C THR A 451 26.80 1.15 16.46
N LYS A 452 27.53 2.24 16.19
CA LYS A 452 27.15 3.58 16.65
C LYS A 452 25.88 4.05 15.94
N VAL A 453 25.00 4.72 16.67
CA VAL A 453 23.85 5.39 16.09
C VAL A 453 24.15 6.89 15.99
N ILE A 454 24.15 7.38 14.76
CA ILE A 454 24.57 8.74 14.38
C ILE A 454 23.41 9.48 13.73
N THR A 455 23.63 10.76 13.40
CA THR A 455 22.81 11.50 12.45
C THR A 455 23.53 11.60 11.12
N TRP A 456 22.82 11.38 10.01
CA TRP A 456 23.38 11.45 8.66
C TRP A 456 22.41 12.10 7.68
N SER A 457 22.89 12.51 6.52
CA SER A 457 22.02 12.99 5.44
C SER A 457 21.01 11.89 5.07
N CYS A 458 19.72 12.24 5.06
CA CYS A 458 18.66 11.30 4.70
C CYS A 458 18.85 10.82 3.25
N ASN A 459 18.95 9.51 3.05
CA ASN A 459 19.24 8.89 1.76
C ASN A 459 18.32 7.70 1.43
N GLY A 460 17.35 7.39 2.30
CA GLY A 460 16.36 6.32 2.10
C GLY A 460 16.88 4.90 2.25
N GLN A 461 18.16 4.71 2.59
CA GLN A 461 18.74 3.38 2.79
C GLN A 461 18.19 2.70 4.06
N SER A 462 18.22 1.37 4.09
CA SER A 462 17.66 0.58 5.19
C SER A 462 18.33 0.83 6.55
N ASN A 463 19.58 1.29 6.57
CA ASN A 463 20.29 1.67 7.80
C ASN A 463 19.74 2.95 8.47
N GLN A 464 18.84 3.67 7.79
CA GLN A 464 18.11 4.84 8.30
C GLN A 464 16.64 4.54 8.61
N GLN A 465 16.21 3.29 8.43
CA GLN A 465 14.84 2.85 8.65
C GLN A 465 14.71 2.17 10.02
N TRP A 466 13.68 2.56 10.77
CA TRP A 466 13.47 2.18 12.17
C TRP A 466 12.03 1.74 12.39
N ASN A 467 11.87 0.55 12.97
CA ASN A 467 10.58 0.06 13.43
C ASN A 467 10.38 0.57 14.86
N VAL A 468 9.44 1.51 15.04
CA VAL A 468 8.98 1.97 16.36
C VAL A 468 7.85 1.04 16.81
N ASN A 469 8.17 0.10 17.68
CA ASN A 469 7.31 -1.04 18.00
C ASN A 469 6.31 -0.71 19.13
N ALA A 470 5.17 -1.39 19.14
CA ALA A 470 4.13 -1.21 20.17
C ALA A 470 4.60 -1.61 21.58
N ASP A 471 5.57 -2.49 21.67
CA ASP A 471 6.22 -2.84 22.95
C ASP A 471 7.17 -1.73 23.43
N GLY A 472 7.35 -0.65 22.68
CA GLY A 472 8.25 0.45 23.03
C GLY A 472 9.71 0.18 22.70
N THR A 473 10.06 -0.88 21.99
CA THR A 473 11.40 -0.99 21.39
C THR A 473 11.47 -0.17 20.10
N VAL A 474 12.67 0.29 19.75
CA VAL A 474 12.96 0.84 18.42
C VAL A 474 14.02 -0.05 17.80
N THR A 475 13.69 -0.75 16.71
CA THR A 475 14.62 -1.68 16.04
C THR A 475 15.06 -1.16 14.68
N SER A 476 16.33 -1.39 14.36
CA SER A 476 16.86 -1.14 13.01
C SER A 476 16.16 -2.08 12.02
N ALA A 477 15.54 -1.53 10.98
CA ALA A 477 14.90 -2.34 9.94
C ALA A 477 15.94 -3.18 9.17
N GLN A 478 17.19 -2.70 9.07
CA GLN A 478 18.28 -3.42 8.40
C GLN A 478 18.78 -4.63 9.19
N SER A 479 19.01 -4.48 10.50
CA SER A 479 19.72 -5.49 11.31
C SER A 479 18.83 -6.23 12.30
N GLY A 480 17.63 -5.73 12.60
CA GLY A 480 16.78 -6.22 13.68
C GLY A 480 17.28 -5.88 15.08
N LEU A 481 18.45 -5.22 15.23
CA LEU A 481 19.01 -4.83 16.53
C LEU A 481 18.25 -3.66 17.15
N CYS A 482 18.27 -3.59 18.48
CA CYS A 482 17.58 -2.57 19.25
C CYS A 482 18.42 -1.29 19.38
N LEU A 483 17.74 -0.14 19.32
CA LEU A 483 18.27 1.15 19.76
C LEU A 483 18.49 1.10 21.28
N ASP A 484 19.74 1.23 21.70
CA ASP A 484 20.20 0.91 23.05
C ASP A 484 20.97 2.08 23.65
N VAL A 485 20.58 2.49 24.87
CA VAL A 485 21.40 3.40 25.68
C VAL A 485 22.56 2.59 26.26
N THR A 486 23.79 2.94 25.85
CA THR A 486 25.00 2.14 26.12
C THR A 486 25.16 1.85 27.61
N GLY A 487 25.31 0.56 27.94
CA GLY A 487 25.59 0.10 29.30
C GLY A 487 24.45 0.33 30.29
N ALA A 488 23.22 0.57 29.80
CA ALA A 488 22.06 0.95 30.61
C ALA A 488 22.31 2.17 31.52
N ALA A 489 23.29 3.01 31.17
CA ALA A 489 23.59 4.20 31.93
C ALA A 489 22.48 5.24 31.78
N THR A 490 22.30 6.05 32.82
CA THR A 490 21.23 7.05 32.85
C THR A 490 21.76 8.48 32.73
N ALA A 491 23.07 8.70 32.71
CA ALA A 491 23.65 10.04 32.73
C ALA A 491 23.43 10.82 31.42
N ASN A 492 23.40 12.15 31.52
CA ASN A 492 23.46 13.02 30.35
C ASN A 492 24.75 12.76 29.56
N GLY A 493 24.63 12.66 28.25
CA GLY A 493 25.75 12.40 27.36
C GLY A 493 26.09 10.92 27.17
N THR A 494 25.33 10.00 27.76
CA THR A 494 25.48 8.57 27.46
C THR A 494 25.16 8.33 25.98
N PRO A 495 26.08 7.73 25.20
CA PRO A 495 25.86 7.46 23.79
C PRO A 495 24.77 6.42 23.53
N VAL A 496 24.22 6.45 22.32
CA VAL A 496 23.28 5.45 21.82
C VAL A 496 23.94 4.59 20.73
N GLN A 497 23.60 3.30 20.74
CA GLN A 497 24.16 2.28 19.86
C GLN A 497 23.09 1.28 19.41
N LEU A 498 23.44 0.41 18.47
CA LEU A 498 22.72 -0.83 18.22
C LEU A 498 23.21 -1.90 19.18
N TRP A 499 22.28 -2.67 19.74
CA TRP A 499 22.61 -3.81 20.58
C TRP A 499 21.62 -4.96 20.39
N THR A 500 22.05 -6.17 20.77
CA THR A 500 21.15 -7.32 20.80
C THR A 500 19.95 -7.01 21.69
N CYS A 501 18.74 -7.17 21.13
CA CYS A 501 17.51 -6.97 21.87
C CYS A 501 17.45 -7.96 23.05
N ASN A 502 17.35 -7.44 24.26
CA ASN A 502 17.44 -8.23 25.50
C ASN A 502 16.29 -7.93 26.49
N GLY A 503 15.33 -7.07 26.10
CA GLY A 503 14.15 -6.74 26.90
C GLY A 503 14.39 -5.79 28.06
N GLN A 504 15.63 -5.30 28.25
CA GLN A 504 15.95 -4.37 29.35
C GLN A 504 15.40 -2.96 29.09
N SER A 505 15.24 -2.19 30.17
CA SER A 505 14.62 -0.87 30.14
C SER A 505 15.40 0.19 29.35
N ASN A 506 16.70 0.00 29.15
CA ASN A 506 17.56 0.87 28.34
C ASN A 506 17.37 0.70 26.82
N GLN A 507 16.54 -0.26 26.40
CA GLN A 507 16.10 -0.47 25.01
C GLN A 507 14.62 -0.09 24.81
N ARG A 508 14.02 0.55 25.81
CA ARG A 508 12.62 0.99 25.78
C ARG A 508 12.56 2.49 25.56
N TRP A 509 11.74 2.90 24.61
CA TRP A 509 11.59 4.25 24.10
C TRP A 509 10.12 4.62 23.96
N SER A 510 9.82 5.90 24.16
CA SER A 510 8.49 6.48 23.94
C SER A 510 8.64 7.69 23.02
N LEU A 511 7.94 7.71 21.90
CA LEU A 511 7.91 8.85 20.99
C LEU A 511 6.66 9.70 21.29
N ASN A 512 6.85 10.83 21.97
CA ASN A 512 5.78 11.66 22.54
C ASN A 512 5.89 13.13 22.15
#